data_AF-A0A9X1M2C4-F1
#
_entry.id   AF-A0A9X1M2C4-F1
#
_cell.length_a   1.000
_cell.length_b   1.000
_cell.length_c   1.000
_cell.angle_alpha   90.00
_cell.angle_beta   90.00
_cell.angle_gamma   90.00
#
_symmetry.space_group_name_H-M   'P 1'
#
loop_
_entity.id
_entity.type
_entity.pdbx_description
1 polymer ?
#
loop_
_entity_poly.entity_id
_entity_poly.type
_entity_poly.pdbx_seq_one_letter_code
_entity_poly.pdbx_strand_id
1 'polypeptide(L)'
;MSTSTNEAVSVEAPRSGRIAPKYARTAGGKGNFEMIAWLFMRISGALLIVLIFTHLFVNLMVGDGVKAIDFGFVAGKWASPLWQVWDLVMLWLAMLHGTNGVRVIINDYADKNSTRMALKTILYVASVVIIVLGTLVIFTFDPCPAGAPADLIADFCKA
;
A
#
# COMPACT_ATOMS: atom_id res chain seq x y z
N MET A 1 -35.37 -33.24 -65.50
CA MET A 1 -35.61 -33.23 -64.05
C MET A 1 -34.25 -33.27 -63.38
N SER A 2 -33.62 -32.11 -63.19
CA SER A 2 -32.26 -32.01 -62.66
C SER A 2 -32.32 -31.75 -61.16
N THR A 3 -31.82 -32.71 -60.39
CA THR A 3 -31.69 -32.66 -58.93
C THR A 3 -30.59 -31.68 -58.57
N SER A 4 -30.95 -30.56 -57.94
CA SER A 4 -29.99 -29.66 -57.29
C SER A 4 -29.56 -30.31 -55.97
N THR A 5 -28.29 -30.69 -55.86
CA THR A 5 -27.68 -31.06 -54.58
C THR A 5 -27.37 -29.77 -53.83
N ASN A 6 -28.05 -29.54 -52.70
CA ASN A 6 -27.69 -28.52 -51.72
C ASN A 6 -26.30 -28.85 -51.16
N GLU A 7 -25.26 -28.17 -51.64
CA GLU A 7 -23.99 -28.08 -50.93
C GLU A 7 -24.21 -27.23 -49.68
N ALA A 8 -24.32 -27.89 -48.53
CA ALA A 8 -24.27 -27.20 -47.24
C ALA A 8 -22.87 -26.58 -47.10
N VAL A 9 -22.78 -25.26 -47.10
CA VAL A 9 -21.58 -24.52 -46.72
C VAL A 9 -21.20 -24.94 -45.30
N SER A 10 -20.15 -25.76 -45.18
CA SER A 10 -19.55 -26.09 -43.90
C SER A 10 -18.83 -24.86 -43.39
N VAL A 11 -19.50 -24.07 -42.56
CA VAL A 11 -18.86 -23.00 -41.78
C VAL A 11 -17.97 -23.68 -40.74
N GLU A 12 -16.66 -23.70 -41.01
CA GLU A 12 -15.65 -24.10 -40.04
C GLU A 12 -15.93 -23.35 -38.72
N ALA A 13 -16.18 -24.09 -37.63
CA ALA A 13 -16.38 -23.45 -36.34
C ALA A 13 -15.13 -22.60 -36.03
N PRO A 14 -15.26 -21.33 -35.60
CA PRO A 14 -14.15 -20.36 -35.50
C PRO A 14 -13.14 -20.68 -34.38
N ARG A 15 -13.03 -21.95 -33.97
CA ARG A 15 -12.26 -22.44 -32.84
C ARG A 15 -11.21 -23.49 -33.22
N SER A 16 -11.01 -23.81 -34.50
CA SER A 16 -10.10 -24.91 -34.91
C SER A 16 -8.65 -24.49 -35.21
N GLY A 17 -8.25 -23.21 -35.06
CA GLY A 17 -6.91 -22.79 -35.48
C GLY A 17 -6.24 -21.78 -34.57
N ARG A 18 -5.25 -22.25 -33.79
CA ARG A 18 -4.24 -21.46 -33.06
C ARG A 18 -4.79 -20.35 -32.16
N ILE A 19 -4.84 -20.64 -30.86
CA ILE A 19 -4.90 -19.60 -29.82
C ILE A 19 -3.76 -18.62 -30.09
N ALA A 20 -4.06 -17.36 -30.42
CA ALA A 20 -3.02 -16.35 -30.60
C ALA A 20 -2.14 -16.34 -29.34
N PRO A 21 -0.81 -16.15 -29.43
CA PRO A 21 0.08 -16.23 -28.27
C PRO A 21 -0.32 -15.27 -27.14
N LYS A 22 -1.08 -14.22 -27.47
CA LYS A 22 -1.71 -13.27 -26.52
C LYS A 22 -2.75 -13.91 -25.58
N TYR A 23 -3.34 -15.04 -25.97
CA TYR A 23 -4.32 -15.82 -25.21
C TYR A 23 -3.80 -17.19 -24.76
N ALA A 24 -2.54 -17.52 -25.09
CA ALA A 24 -1.87 -18.65 -24.47
C ALA A 24 -1.71 -18.32 -22.99
N ARG A 25 -2.62 -18.82 -22.16
CA ARG A 25 -2.49 -18.74 -20.71
C ARG A 25 -1.21 -19.50 -20.35
N THR A 26 -0.12 -18.77 -20.16
CA THR A 26 1.07 -19.30 -19.49
C THR A 26 0.56 -19.94 -18.21
N ALA A 27 0.71 -21.25 -18.08
CA ALA A 27 0.23 -21.97 -16.90
C ALA A 27 0.80 -21.24 -15.68
N GLY A 28 -0.09 -20.56 -14.93
CA GLY A 28 0.28 -19.71 -13.82
C GLY A 28 1.17 -20.48 -12.85
N GLY A 29 2.24 -19.85 -12.38
CA GLY A 29 3.19 -20.48 -11.47
C GLY A 29 2.47 -21.18 -10.32
N LYS A 30 2.96 -22.37 -9.94
CA LYS A 30 2.43 -23.25 -8.87
C LYS A 30 2.53 -22.63 -7.47
N GLY A 31 1.88 -21.49 -7.20
CA GLY A 31 1.91 -20.85 -5.89
C GLY A 31 0.70 -19.96 -5.63
N ASN A 32 0.20 -19.99 -4.39
CA ASN A 32 -0.90 -19.15 -3.90
C ASN A 32 -0.51 -17.67 -3.75
N PHE A 33 0.58 -17.21 -4.38
CA PHE A 33 1.12 -15.86 -4.21
C PHE A 33 0.15 -14.80 -4.72
N GLU A 34 -0.49 -15.01 -5.88
CA GLU A 34 -1.49 -14.08 -6.41
C GLU A 34 -2.70 -13.98 -5.48
N MET A 35 -3.15 -15.10 -4.92
CA MET A 35 -4.24 -15.13 -3.93
C MET A 35 -3.84 -14.39 -2.64
N ILE A 36 -2.63 -14.62 -2.12
CA ILE A 36 -2.13 -13.94 -0.90
C ILE A 36 -1.99 -12.44 -1.15
N ALA A 37 -1.41 -12.03 -2.27
CA ALA A 37 -1.27 -10.62 -2.63
C ALA A 37 -2.64 -9.96 -2.83
N TRP A 38 -3.58 -10.65 -3.46
CA TRP A 38 -4.95 -10.17 -3.62
C TRP A 38 -5.62 -9.97 -2.26
N LEU A 39 -5.55 -10.98 -1.38
CA LEU A 39 -6.16 -10.96 -0.05
C LEU A 39 -5.55 -9.85 0.81
N PHE A 40 -4.23 -9.73 0.78
CA PHE A 40 -3.50 -8.65 1.45
C PHE A 40 -4.05 -7.28 1.04
N MET A 41 -4.21 -7.00 -0.27
CA MET A 41 -4.73 -5.70 -0.73
C MET A 41 -6.15 -5.41 -0.22
N ARG A 42 -7.01 -6.42 -0.11
CA ARG A 42 -8.40 -6.22 0.35
C ARG A 42 -8.46 -5.99 1.85
N ILE A 43 -7.81 -6.86 2.61
CA ILE A 43 -7.81 -6.78 4.08
C ILE A 43 -7.08 -5.51 4.54
N SER A 44 -5.89 -5.23 3.99
CA SER A 44 -5.16 -4.01 4.35
C SER A 44 -5.94 -2.75 3.95
N GLY A 45 -6.60 -2.72 2.79
CA GLY A 45 -7.44 -1.59 2.39
C GLY A 45 -8.58 -1.33 3.36
N ALA A 46 -9.30 -2.38 3.78
CA ALA A 46 -10.39 -2.24 4.76
C ALA A 46 -9.89 -1.76 6.12
N LEU A 47 -8.78 -2.30 6.62
CA LEU A 47 -8.16 -1.85 7.87
C LEU A 47 -7.65 -0.40 7.77
N LEU A 48 -7.06 -0.03 6.62
CA LEU A 48 -6.53 1.31 6.38
C LEU A 48 -7.62 2.38 6.39
N ILE A 49 -8.86 2.06 5.99
CA ILE A 49 -9.97 3.01 6.09
C ILE A 49 -10.15 3.46 7.54
N VAL A 50 -10.18 2.53 8.49
CA VAL A 50 -10.34 2.85 9.91
C VAL A 50 -9.10 3.56 10.44
N LEU A 51 -7.91 3.04 10.15
CA LEU A 51 -6.64 3.59 10.61
C LEU A 51 -6.45 5.04 10.17
N ILE A 52 -6.54 5.29 8.86
CA ILE A 52 -6.34 6.61 8.25
C ILE A 52 -7.44 7.57 8.70
N PHE A 53 -8.70 7.14 8.73
CA PHE A 53 -9.79 8.03 9.13
C PHE A 53 -9.63 8.52 10.57
N THR A 54 -9.31 7.63 11.52
CA THR A 54 -9.02 8.05 12.91
C THR A 54 -7.83 9.00 12.97
N HIS A 55 -6.76 8.74 12.22
CA HIS A 55 -5.59 9.61 12.21
C HIS A 55 -5.89 10.99 11.62
N LEU A 56 -6.61 11.07 10.50
CA LEU A 56 -7.05 12.33 9.93
C LEU A 56 -8.02 13.05 10.87
N PHE A 57 -8.96 12.34 11.48
CA PHE A 57 -9.95 12.96 12.37
C PHE A 57 -9.29 13.58 13.61
N VAL A 58 -8.40 12.84 14.29
CA VAL A 58 -7.71 13.33 15.49
C VAL A 58 -6.78 14.50 15.16
N ASN A 59 -6.11 14.48 14.01
CA ASN A 59 -5.17 15.54 13.64
C ASN A 59 -5.86 16.78 13.03
N LEU A 60 -7.03 16.63 12.38
CA LEU A 60 -7.68 17.72 11.64
C LEU A 60 -8.91 18.30 12.34
N MET A 61 -9.68 17.49 13.08
CA MET A 61 -11.00 17.88 13.58
C MET A 61 -11.07 18.05 15.11
N VAL A 62 -10.12 17.49 15.86
CA VAL A 62 -10.09 17.59 17.33
C VAL A 62 -9.23 18.79 17.75
N GLY A 63 -9.62 19.46 18.84
CA GLY A 63 -8.90 20.63 19.36
C GLY A 63 -8.87 21.79 18.37
N ASP A 64 -7.71 22.40 18.17
CA ASP A 64 -7.49 23.48 17.19
C ASP A 64 -7.12 22.95 15.78
N GLY A 65 -7.30 21.64 15.55
CA GLY A 65 -7.00 20.97 14.28
C GLY A 65 -5.52 21.11 13.87
N VAL A 66 -5.27 21.38 12.59
CA VAL A 66 -3.91 21.48 12.01
C VAL A 66 -3.02 22.50 12.75
N LYS A 67 -3.62 23.54 13.34
CA LYS A 67 -2.87 24.60 14.04
C LYS A 67 -2.26 24.13 15.36
N ALA A 68 -2.77 23.04 15.94
CA ALA A 68 -2.23 22.43 17.14
C ALA A 68 -1.10 21.43 16.86
N ILE A 69 -0.81 21.10 15.59
CA ILE A 69 0.19 20.09 15.26
C ILE A 69 1.59 20.69 15.42
N ASP A 70 2.19 20.46 16.57
CA ASP A 70 3.56 20.79 16.90
C ASP A 70 4.28 19.61 17.59
N PHE A 71 5.51 19.84 18.08
CA PHE A 71 6.26 18.82 18.82
C PHE A 71 5.49 18.33 20.07
N GLY A 72 4.86 19.24 20.81
CA GLY A 72 4.14 18.91 22.05
C GLY A 72 2.93 18.03 21.80
N PHE A 73 2.18 18.29 20.72
CA PHE A 73 1.08 17.44 20.28
C PHE A 73 1.56 16.03 19.92
N VAL A 74 2.62 15.91 19.11
CA VAL A 74 3.18 14.61 18.73
C VAL A 74 3.73 13.87 19.94
N ALA A 75 4.44 14.58 20.83
CA ALA A 75 5.00 14.02 22.05
C ALA A 75 3.93 13.52 23.00
N GLY A 76 2.86 14.28 23.22
CA GLY A 76 1.73 13.84 24.04
C GLY A 76 1.03 12.62 23.45
N LYS A 77 0.86 12.57 22.12
CA LYS A 77 0.28 11.42 21.44
C LYS A 77 1.17 10.18 21.60
N TRP A 78 2.45 10.29 21.28
CA TRP A 78 3.40 9.18 21.34
C TRP A 78 3.93 8.84 22.74
N ALA A 79 3.56 9.60 23.78
CA ALA A 79 3.72 9.17 25.17
C ALA A 79 2.84 7.95 25.52
N SER A 80 1.77 7.69 24.75
CA SER A 80 0.94 6.50 24.90
C SER A 80 1.33 5.41 23.89
N PRO A 81 1.62 4.17 24.35
CA PRO A 81 1.95 3.04 23.47
C PRO A 81 0.84 2.71 22.46
N LEU A 82 -0.42 3.01 22.78
CA LEU A 82 -1.55 2.77 21.89
C LEU A 82 -1.39 3.54 20.57
N TRP A 83 -1.00 4.81 20.65
CA TRP A 83 -0.84 5.65 19.46
C TRP A 83 0.43 5.31 18.68
N GLN A 84 1.50 4.88 19.36
CA GLN A 84 2.70 4.36 18.70
C GLN A 84 2.36 3.13 17.84
N VAL A 85 1.63 2.16 18.41
CA VAL A 85 1.20 0.96 17.68
C VAL A 85 0.23 1.32 16.55
N TRP A 86 -0.69 2.27 16.77
CA TRP A 86 -1.62 2.74 15.74
C TRP A 86 -0.87 3.30 14.52
N ASP A 87 0.04 4.24 14.75
CA ASP A 87 0.82 4.88 13.69
C ASP A 87 1.81 3.89 13.04
N LEU A 88 2.38 2.94 13.80
CA LEU A 88 3.26 1.89 13.27
C LEU A 88 2.50 0.95 12.32
N VAL A 89 1.35 0.42 12.75
CA VAL A 89 0.53 -0.48 11.93
C VAL A 89 0.06 0.25 10.68
N MET A 90 -0.33 1.52 10.80
CA MET A 90 -0.70 2.34 9.66
C MET A 90 0.47 2.57 8.70
N LEU A 91 1.65 2.93 9.20
CA LEU A 91 2.86 3.10 8.38
C LEU A 91 3.13 1.85 7.55
N TRP A 92 3.19 0.69 8.21
CA TRP A 92 3.50 -0.58 7.54
C TRP A 92 2.41 -0.98 6.55
N LEU A 93 1.14 -0.93 6.93
CA LEU A 93 0.05 -1.29 6.04
C LEU A 93 -0.06 -0.33 4.85
N ALA A 94 0.02 0.99 5.08
CA ALA A 94 -0.10 1.99 4.03
C ALA A 94 1.07 1.89 3.04
N MET A 95 2.30 1.75 3.54
CA MET A 95 3.46 1.61 2.66
C MET A 95 3.43 0.32 1.86
N LEU A 96 3.13 -0.82 2.48
CA LEU A 96 3.06 -2.10 1.76
C LEU A 96 1.89 -2.15 0.78
N HIS A 97 0.71 -1.64 1.16
CA HIS A 97 -0.46 -1.53 0.29
C HIS A 97 -0.17 -0.61 -0.91
N GLY A 98 0.33 0.60 -0.65
CA GLY A 98 0.70 1.57 -1.68
C GLY A 98 1.78 1.03 -2.61
N THR A 99 2.83 0.40 -2.07
CA THR A 99 3.91 -0.22 -2.86
C THR A 99 3.37 -1.28 -3.80
N ASN A 100 2.52 -2.18 -3.33
CA ASN A 100 1.96 -3.22 -4.19
C ASN A 100 0.99 -2.64 -5.23
N GLY A 101 0.20 -1.63 -4.88
CA GLY A 101 -0.65 -0.90 -5.83
C GLY A 101 0.16 -0.22 -6.94
N VAL A 102 1.18 0.57 -6.57
CA VAL A 102 2.05 1.25 -7.54
C VAL A 102 2.85 0.25 -8.37
N ARG A 103 3.26 -0.90 -7.82
CA ARG A 103 3.87 -1.98 -8.60
C ARG A 103 2.95 -2.47 -9.72
N VAL A 104 1.66 -2.65 -9.44
CA VAL A 104 0.66 -3.03 -10.45
C VAL A 104 0.55 -1.93 -11.52
N ILE A 105 0.42 -0.67 -11.11
CA ILE A 105 0.40 0.49 -12.03
C ILE A 105 1.66 0.50 -12.92
N ILE A 106 2.85 0.31 -12.36
CA ILE A 106 4.10 0.25 -13.13
C ILE A 106 4.09 -0.90 -14.14
N ASN A 107 3.53 -2.06 -13.78
CA ASN A 107 3.41 -3.19 -14.72
C ASN A 107 2.48 -2.86 -15.89
N ASP A 108 1.40 -2.13 -15.62
CA ASP A 108 0.34 -1.86 -16.59
C ASP A 108 0.69 -0.68 -17.52
N TYR A 109 1.45 0.30 -17.03
CA TYR A 109 1.72 1.55 -17.77
C TYR A 109 3.15 1.73 -18.26
N ALA A 110 4.15 0.99 -17.76
CA ALA A 110 5.52 1.10 -18.25
C ALA A 110 5.78 0.11 -19.39
N ASP A 111 5.84 0.60 -20.63
CA ASP A 111 6.03 -0.24 -21.83
C ASP A 111 7.41 -0.90 -21.89
N LYS A 112 8.47 -0.13 -21.64
CA LYS A 112 9.86 -0.59 -21.76
C LYS A 112 10.29 -1.36 -20.51
N ASN A 113 10.92 -2.52 -20.71
CA ASN A 113 11.42 -3.35 -19.61
C ASN A 113 12.43 -2.61 -18.72
N SER A 114 13.33 -1.81 -19.31
CA SER A 114 14.31 -1.02 -18.55
C SER A 114 13.65 0.02 -17.65
N THR A 115 12.66 0.77 -18.17
CA THR A 115 11.86 1.73 -17.41
C THR A 115 11.09 1.05 -16.29
N ARG A 116 10.43 -0.08 -16.58
CA ARG A 116 9.70 -0.87 -15.58
C ARG A 116 10.62 -1.34 -14.44
N MET A 117 11.84 -1.79 -14.77
CA MET A 117 12.82 -2.19 -13.75
C MET A 117 13.28 -0.99 -12.92
N ALA A 118 13.66 0.12 -13.55
CA ALA A 118 14.10 1.32 -12.84
C ALA A 118 13.03 1.85 -11.87
N LEU A 119 11.77 1.96 -12.33
CA LEU A 119 10.66 2.43 -11.51
C LEU A 119 10.39 1.52 -10.31
N LYS A 120 10.41 0.19 -10.50
CA LYS A 120 10.24 -0.76 -9.39
C LYS A 120 11.38 -0.69 -8.39
N THR A 121 12.62 -0.57 -8.87
CA THR A 121 13.79 -0.42 -7.98
C THR A 121 13.65 0.83 -7.12
N ILE A 122 13.34 1.97 -7.73
CA ILE A 122 13.12 3.23 -6.99
C ILE A 122 11.98 3.06 -5.98
N LEU A 123 10.85 2.49 -6.40
CA LEU A 123 9.70 2.25 -5.53
C LEU A 123 10.08 1.40 -4.31
N TYR A 124 10.74 0.26 -4.50
CA TYR A 124 11.10 -0.62 -3.39
C TYR A 124 12.14 0.01 -2.47
N VAL A 125 13.16 0.67 -3.02
CA VAL A 125 14.17 1.37 -2.21
C VAL A 125 13.53 2.47 -1.38
N ALA A 126 12.73 3.34 -1.99
CA ALA A 126 12.03 4.41 -1.28
C ALA A 126 11.11 3.86 -0.18
N SER A 127 10.39 2.78 -0.47
CA SER A 127 9.46 2.17 0.48
C SER A 127 10.18 1.55 1.68
N VAL A 128 11.29 0.85 1.45
CA VAL A 128 12.13 0.31 2.53
C VAL A 128 12.71 1.44 3.37
N VAL A 129 13.25 2.49 2.74
CA VAL A 129 13.81 3.65 3.46
C VAL A 129 12.75 4.30 4.35
N ILE A 130 11.54 4.57 3.82
CA ILE A 130 10.47 5.21 4.59
C ILE A 130 9.99 4.31 5.73
N ILE A 131 9.81 3.00 5.50
CA ILE A 131 9.38 2.07 6.56
C ILE A 131 10.43 2.02 7.67
N VAL A 132 11.71 1.88 7.33
CA VAL A 132 12.79 1.81 8.32
C VAL A 132 12.92 3.12 9.07
N LEU A 133 13.00 4.25 8.36
CA LEU A 133 13.13 5.57 8.98
C LEU A 133 11.92 5.90 9.85
N GLY A 134 10.70 5.67 9.37
CA GLY A 134 9.49 5.90 10.14
C GLY A 134 9.39 5.02 11.37
N THR A 135 9.75 3.74 11.26
CA THR A 135 9.80 2.82 12.41
C THR A 135 10.84 3.27 13.43
N LEU A 136 12.03 3.70 12.98
CA LEU A 136 13.05 4.27 13.86
C LEU A 136 12.50 5.49 14.59
N VAL A 137 11.94 6.46 13.86
CA VAL A 137 11.38 7.68 14.45
C VAL A 137 10.33 7.35 15.52
N ILE A 138 9.40 6.42 15.28
CA ILE A 138 8.38 6.05 16.28
C ILE A 138 9.00 5.53 17.58
N PHE A 139 10.07 4.73 17.50
CA PHE A 139 10.66 4.08 18.68
C PHE A 139 11.85 4.83 19.29
N THR A 140 12.45 5.78 18.57
CA THR A 140 13.55 6.61 19.08
C THR A 140 13.13 8.03 19.39
N PHE A 141 11.85 8.38 19.17
CA PHE A 141 11.31 9.67 19.59
C PHE A 141 11.22 9.73 21.11
N ASP A 142 11.88 10.73 21.70
CA ASP A 142 11.82 11.00 23.13
C ASP A 142 10.80 12.12 23.39
N PRO A 143 9.63 11.80 23.99
CA PRO A 143 8.65 12.82 24.34
C PRO A 143 9.09 13.69 25.53
N CYS A 144 10.14 13.28 26.27
CA CYS A 144 10.64 13.94 27.47
C CYS A 144 12.18 14.11 27.40
N PRO A 145 12.70 14.94 26.48
CA PRO A 145 14.13 15.06 26.24
C PRO A 145 14.91 15.46 27.51
N ALA A 146 15.97 14.71 27.80
CA ALA A 146 16.84 14.96 28.94
C ALA A 146 17.49 16.36 28.88
N GLY A 147 17.42 17.10 29.98
CA GLY A 147 18.00 18.45 30.09
C GLY A 147 17.12 19.58 29.56
N ALA A 148 15.88 19.29 29.14
CA ALA A 148 14.89 20.33 28.92
C ALA A 148 14.55 21.05 30.23
N PRO A 149 14.43 22.39 30.23
CA PRO A 149 14.12 23.13 31.44
C PRO A 149 12.71 22.77 31.94
N ALA A 150 12.58 22.62 33.27
CA ALA A 150 11.42 21.99 33.91
C ALA A 150 10.09 22.74 33.70
N ASP A 151 10.16 24.03 33.34
CA ASP A 151 9.03 24.87 32.96
C ASP A 151 8.54 24.63 31.53
N LEU A 152 9.36 24.03 30.66
CA LEU A 152 9.04 23.79 29.25
C LEU A 152 8.69 22.32 28.93
N ILE A 153 8.85 21.40 29.88
CA ILE A 153 8.45 19.99 29.70
C ILE A 153 6.95 19.82 29.97
N ALA A 154 6.32 18.95 29.17
CA ALA A 154 4.91 18.63 29.34
C ALA A 154 4.64 17.97 30.70
N ASP A 155 3.43 18.16 31.25
CA ASP A 155 3.10 17.69 32.59
C ASP A 155 3.22 16.17 32.76
N PHE A 156 3.01 15.39 31.68
CA PHE A 156 3.21 13.94 31.69
C PHE A 156 4.68 13.52 31.77
N CYS A 157 5.64 14.44 31.58
CA CYS A 157 7.07 14.22 31.78
C CYS A 157 7.53 14.49 33.22
N LYS A 158 6.69 15.13 34.05
CA LYS A 158 6.96 15.44 35.46
C LYS A 158 6.55 14.23 36.31
N ALA A 159 7.33 13.15 36.23
CA ALA A 159 7.23 12.00 37.13
C ALA A 159 8.19 12.15 38.31
#